data_AF-A0A7X3Y0T4-F1
#
_entry.id   AF-A0A7X3Y0T4-F1
#
_cell.length_a   1.000
_cell.length_b   1.000
_cell.length_c   1.000
_cell.angle_alpha   90.00
_cell.angle_beta   90.00
_cell.angle_gamma   90.00
#
_symmetry.space_group_name_H-M   'P 1'
#
loop_
_entity.id
_entity.type
_entity.pdbx_description
1 polymer ?
#
loop_
_entity_poly.entity_id
_entity_poly.type
_entity_poly.pdbx_seq_one_letter_code
_entity_poly.pdbx_strand_id
1 'polypeptide(L)'
;MQDCSSCISKRSTLGMHISLPWLISLVLLGTWCVPPRISAERILFNPQQKAQLQRASTIFVKAVTLTEKGLVAPVLIETATADRLTATGFTVITAESNPHDVVLKVRCDERKPWAGIRKSDGEIQQPGAPSRNWKGPACRLSYFFDDQKGPWQYEIRTPFDNAWEAARANGHGDPGQFALQHLSQALRESDFPLDLAAEWKQAERLSSLLIDPQTDKATKLKILSLAGHVPGDTMLQALQRIRTQVEFATPATVALGFMGEPAIPTLMGLLSDPSMEIQAAAAQALGEIGAHSGNVEILPPLLAKMEEPDVHLRVQTEIVRAIGKTPDLRSLEPLEQFALKVWTARSNDPLMQELRKAVDWSMWQINPTAHTDE
;
A
#
# COMPACT_ATOMS: atom_id res chain seq x y z
N MET A 1 22.04 46.27 -22.63
CA MET A 1 21.96 47.74 -22.77
C MET A 1 20.47 48.07 -22.71
N GLN A 2 19.89 48.81 -21.78
CA GLN A 2 20.37 49.83 -20.86
C GLN A 2 19.42 49.86 -19.64
N ASP A 3 20.00 50.14 -18.47
CA ASP A 3 19.29 50.75 -17.33
C ASP A 3 18.60 52.05 -17.74
N CYS A 4 17.48 52.37 -17.09
CA CYS A 4 17.27 53.73 -16.60
C CYS A 4 16.17 53.80 -15.53
N SER A 5 16.56 54.24 -14.35
CA SER A 5 15.72 54.60 -13.23
C SER A 5 15.07 55.98 -13.41
N SER A 6 13.93 56.14 -12.72
CA SER A 6 13.46 57.37 -12.04
C SER A 6 12.93 58.53 -12.90
N CYS A 7 11.70 58.99 -12.60
CA CYS A 7 11.46 60.34 -12.03
C CYS A 7 9.97 60.73 -11.89
N ILE A 8 9.59 61.17 -10.66
CA ILE A 8 8.94 62.49 -10.34
C ILE A 8 7.42 62.62 -10.73
N SER A 9 6.47 63.31 -10.07
CA SER A 9 6.31 64.38 -9.05
C SER A 9 4.84 64.31 -8.55
N LYS A 10 4.52 64.34 -7.24
CA LYS A 10 4.12 65.49 -6.40
C LYS A 10 2.88 66.34 -6.81
N ARG A 11 1.95 66.43 -5.83
CA ARG A 11 1.12 67.55 -5.32
C ARG A 11 -0.14 68.04 -6.06
N SER A 12 -1.26 68.17 -5.32
CA SER A 12 -1.88 69.45 -4.86
C SER A 12 -3.29 69.23 -4.25
N THR A 13 -3.50 69.56 -2.96
CA THR A 13 -4.33 70.67 -2.35
C THR A 13 -5.86 70.44 -2.36
N LEU A 14 -6.53 70.16 -1.23
CA LEU A 14 -7.01 71.00 -0.10
C LEU A 14 -8.24 71.89 -0.41
N GLY A 15 -9.37 71.65 0.31
CA GLY A 15 -10.30 72.71 0.73
C GLY A 15 -11.82 72.47 0.57
N MET A 16 -12.49 72.27 1.72
CA MET A 16 -13.61 73.08 2.24
C MET A 16 -14.93 72.36 2.66
N HIS A 17 -15.44 72.83 3.81
CA HIS A 17 -16.44 72.31 4.73
C HIS A 17 -17.91 72.34 4.28
N ILE A 18 -18.73 71.37 4.73
CA ILE A 18 -20.16 71.54 5.09
C ILE A 18 -20.56 70.60 6.27
N SER A 19 -21.26 71.21 7.25
CA SER A 19 -22.01 70.84 8.48
C SER A 19 -22.35 69.39 8.95
N LEU A 20 -22.26 69.23 10.30
CA LEU A 20 -22.84 68.22 11.24
C LEU A 20 -24.39 68.08 11.16
N PRO A 21 -25.10 67.18 11.90
CA PRO A 21 -24.74 65.94 12.64
C PRO A 21 -25.70 64.73 12.37
N TRP A 22 -25.44 63.55 12.96
CA TRP A 22 -26.37 62.74 13.81
C TRP A 22 -25.92 61.26 13.92
N LEU A 23 -25.98 60.75 15.15
CA LEU A 23 -26.16 59.34 15.57
C LEU A 23 -24.94 58.39 15.64
N ILE A 24 -24.43 58.28 16.88
CA ILE A 24 -24.22 57.04 17.65
C ILE A 24 -23.69 55.84 16.86
N SER A 25 -22.43 55.47 17.08
CA SER A 25 -21.99 54.08 16.92
C SER A 25 -21.13 53.63 18.09
N LEU A 26 -21.67 52.62 18.76
CA LEU A 26 -21.08 51.83 19.82
C LEU A 26 -19.68 51.34 19.41
N VAL A 27 -18.70 51.58 20.28
CA VAL A 27 -17.43 50.88 20.26
C VAL A 27 -17.67 49.46 20.75
N LEU A 28 -17.59 48.48 19.84
CA LEU A 28 -17.42 47.07 20.18
C LEU A 28 -16.05 46.65 19.65
N LEU A 29 -15.09 46.48 20.55
CA LEU A 29 -13.82 45.81 20.29
C LEU A 29 -14.13 44.37 19.85
N GLY A 30 -14.09 44.12 18.55
CA GLY A 30 -14.06 42.78 18.00
C GLY A 30 -12.68 42.19 18.18
N THR A 31 -12.44 41.53 19.31
CA THR A 31 -11.33 40.57 19.44
C THR A 31 -11.53 39.49 18.39
N TRP A 32 -10.69 39.48 17.35
CA TRP A 32 -10.60 38.38 16.40
C TRP A 32 -10.15 37.13 17.15
N CYS A 33 -11.12 36.32 17.56
CA CYS A 33 -10.87 34.95 17.96
C CYS A 33 -10.54 34.18 16.67
N VAL A 34 -9.25 34.10 16.33
CA VAL A 34 -8.77 33.15 15.32
C VAL A 34 -9.09 31.76 15.90
N PRO A 35 -9.99 30.97 15.28
CA PRO A 35 -10.24 29.63 15.78
C PRO A 35 -8.93 28.84 15.70
N PRO A 36 -8.61 27.97 16.68
CA PRO A 36 -7.44 27.12 16.57
C PRO A 36 -7.57 26.31 15.28
N ARG A 37 -6.53 26.36 14.46
CA ARG A 37 -6.39 25.43 13.34
C ARG A 37 -6.43 24.03 13.96
N ILE A 38 -7.55 23.33 13.79
CA ILE A 38 -7.60 21.88 14.02
C ILE A 38 -6.76 21.30 12.89
N SER A 39 -5.45 21.21 13.12
CA SER A 39 -4.61 20.32 12.34
C SER A 39 -5.16 18.93 12.55
N ALA A 40 -5.53 18.24 11.46
CA ALA A 40 -5.73 16.81 11.50
C ALA A 40 -4.39 16.18 11.86
N GLU A 41 -4.12 16.00 13.15
CA GLU A 41 -3.00 15.22 13.63
C GLU A 41 -3.20 13.81 13.08
N ARG A 42 -2.35 13.42 12.12
CA ARG A 42 -2.18 11.99 11.82
C ARG A 42 -1.90 11.32 13.16
N ILE A 43 -2.73 10.36 13.55
CA ILE A 43 -2.50 9.60 14.78
C ILE A 43 -1.17 8.88 14.59
N LEU A 44 -0.15 9.37 15.29
CA LEU A 44 1.23 8.92 15.18
C LEU A 44 1.58 8.24 16.50
N PHE A 45 1.50 6.91 16.53
CA PHE A 45 2.04 6.13 17.64
C PHE A 45 3.53 6.43 17.81
N ASN A 46 3.96 6.54 19.06
CA ASN A 46 5.37 6.74 19.38
C ASN A 46 6.18 5.46 19.07
N PRO A 47 7.54 5.53 18.99
CA PRO A 47 8.36 4.37 18.68
C PRO A 47 8.20 3.19 19.66
N GLN A 48 7.95 3.45 20.94
CA GLN A 48 7.74 2.42 21.95
C GLN A 48 6.42 1.67 21.72
N GLN A 49 5.34 2.39 21.46
CA GLN A 49 4.03 1.81 21.13
C GLN A 49 4.11 0.96 19.86
N LYS A 50 4.82 1.45 18.83
CA LYS A 50 5.07 0.66 17.61
C LYS A 50 5.84 -0.64 17.90
N ALA A 51 6.86 -0.58 18.75
CA ALA A 51 7.62 -1.77 19.15
C ALA A 51 6.78 -2.75 20.00
N GLN A 52 5.81 -2.26 20.77
CA GLN A 52 4.85 -3.10 21.49
C GLN A 52 3.87 -3.78 20.52
N LEU A 53 3.34 -3.05 19.53
CA LEU A 53 2.46 -3.61 18.50
C LEU A 53 3.15 -4.71 17.67
N GLN A 54 4.46 -4.59 17.41
CA GLN A 54 5.26 -5.65 16.76
C GLN A 54 5.25 -6.97 17.54
N ARG A 55 5.02 -6.92 18.86
CA ARG A 55 4.97 -8.10 19.75
C ARG A 55 3.56 -8.42 20.22
N ALA A 56 2.56 -7.62 19.82
CA ALA A 56 1.18 -7.82 20.22
C ALA A 56 0.69 -9.19 19.75
N SER A 57 0.12 -9.94 20.70
CA SER A 57 -0.30 -11.32 20.49
C SER A 57 -1.72 -11.56 20.97
N THR A 58 -2.17 -10.81 21.96
CA THR A 58 -3.47 -10.98 22.60
C THR A 58 -4.42 -9.87 22.17
N ILE A 59 -5.52 -10.25 21.53
CA ILE A 59 -6.52 -9.33 20.99
C ILE A 59 -7.86 -9.53 21.71
N PHE A 60 -8.42 -8.46 22.24
CA PHE A 60 -9.82 -8.42 22.64
C PHE A 60 -10.69 -8.03 21.45
N VAL A 61 -11.63 -8.89 21.06
CA VAL A 61 -12.57 -8.60 19.97
C VAL A 61 -13.82 -7.98 20.57
N LYS A 62 -14.15 -6.76 20.14
CA LYS A 62 -15.36 -6.04 20.53
C LYS A 62 -16.23 -5.80 19.31
N ALA A 63 -17.29 -6.59 19.16
CA ALA A 63 -18.15 -6.49 17.99
C ALA A 63 -19.46 -5.75 18.26
N VAL A 64 -19.98 -5.09 17.23
CA VAL A 64 -21.29 -4.42 17.24
C VAL A 64 -22.01 -4.79 15.95
N THR A 65 -23.21 -5.34 16.05
CA THR A 65 -24.06 -5.69 14.91
C THR A 65 -25.32 -4.84 14.89
N LEU A 66 -25.61 -4.22 13.74
CA LEU A 66 -26.76 -3.35 13.55
C LEU A 66 -27.57 -3.81 12.34
N THR A 67 -28.86 -4.05 12.55
CA THR A 67 -29.85 -4.33 11.50
C THR A 67 -30.88 -3.22 11.46
N GLU A 68 -31.78 -3.25 10.47
CA GLU A 68 -32.93 -2.33 10.45
C GLU A 68 -33.84 -2.49 11.67
N LYS A 69 -33.84 -3.66 12.32
CA LYS A 69 -34.56 -3.95 13.56
C LYS A 69 -33.83 -3.42 14.81
N GLY A 70 -32.64 -2.86 14.66
CA GLY A 70 -31.80 -2.36 15.75
C GLY A 70 -30.59 -3.22 16.04
N LEU A 71 -30.06 -3.09 17.26
CA LEU A 71 -28.89 -3.83 17.73
C LEU A 71 -29.23 -5.32 17.90
N VAL A 72 -28.34 -6.16 17.42
CA VAL A 72 -28.44 -7.62 17.53
C VAL A 72 -27.26 -8.14 18.36
N ALA A 73 -27.38 -9.32 18.95
CA ALA A 73 -26.25 -9.95 19.62
C ALA A 73 -25.13 -10.25 18.60
N PRO A 74 -23.86 -9.88 18.85
CA PRO A 74 -22.80 -9.97 17.86
C PRO A 74 -22.10 -11.35 17.81
N VAL A 75 -22.63 -12.37 18.50
CA VAL A 75 -21.99 -13.69 18.69
C VAL A 75 -21.45 -14.29 17.39
N LEU A 76 -22.23 -14.27 16.31
CA LEU A 76 -21.84 -14.82 15.01
C LEU A 76 -20.59 -14.12 14.41
N ILE A 77 -20.47 -12.81 14.62
CA ILE A 77 -19.38 -11.98 14.13
C ILE A 77 -18.16 -12.12 15.04
N GLU A 78 -18.36 -12.16 16.35
CA GLU A 78 -17.29 -12.36 17.33
C GLU A 78 -16.60 -13.70 17.10
N THR A 79 -17.38 -14.78 16.98
CA THR A 79 -16.84 -16.12 16.72
C THR A 79 -16.10 -16.17 15.39
N ALA A 80 -16.67 -15.64 14.30
CA ALA A 80 -15.99 -15.63 13.00
C ALA A 80 -14.67 -14.85 13.02
N THR A 81 -14.66 -13.69 13.68
CA THR A 81 -13.45 -12.87 13.84
C THR A 81 -12.41 -13.59 14.70
N ALA A 82 -12.84 -14.19 15.81
CA ALA A 82 -11.97 -14.91 16.73
C ALA A 82 -11.35 -16.14 16.08
N ASP A 83 -12.14 -16.95 15.38
CA ASP A 83 -11.66 -18.13 14.65
C ASP A 83 -10.59 -17.74 13.63
N ARG A 84 -10.84 -16.67 12.85
CA ARG A 84 -9.93 -16.21 11.81
C ARG A 84 -8.63 -15.62 12.38
N LEU A 85 -8.71 -14.84 13.45
CA LEU A 85 -7.54 -14.35 14.18
C LEU A 85 -6.70 -15.51 14.76
N THR A 86 -7.36 -16.48 15.39
CA THR A 86 -6.70 -17.65 16.01
C THR A 86 -5.98 -18.51 14.97
N ALA A 87 -6.57 -18.69 13.78
CA ALA A 87 -5.95 -19.39 12.66
C ALA A 87 -4.63 -18.74 12.18
N THR A 88 -4.42 -17.45 12.49
CA THR A 88 -3.16 -16.72 12.18
C THR A 88 -2.26 -16.54 13.42
N GLY A 89 -2.51 -17.32 14.47
CA GLY A 89 -1.71 -17.39 15.69
C GLY A 89 -1.98 -16.27 16.70
N PHE A 90 -3.06 -15.49 16.57
CA PHE A 90 -3.43 -14.52 17.61
C PHE A 90 -4.14 -15.23 18.75
N THR A 91 -3.89 -14.81 19.98
CA THR A 91 -4.69 -15.24 21.13
C THR A 91 -5.87 -14.29 21.26
N VAL A 92 -7.09 -14.82 21.16
CA VAL A 92 -8.30 -14.00 21.24
C VAL A 92 -8.94 -14.16 22.61
N ILE A 93 -9.26 -13.03 23.24
CA ILE A 93 -10.02 -13.01 24.49
C ILE A 93 -11.42 -12.44 24.26
N THR A 94 -12.37 -12.89 25.06
CA THR A 94 -13.79 -12.52 24.97
C THR A 94 -14.28 -11.65 26.12
N ALA A 95 -13.52 -11.54 27.21
CA ALA A 95 -13.85 -10.70 28.35
C ALA A 95 -12.91 -9.49 28.43
N GLU A 96 -13.48 -8.27 28.40
CA GLU A 96 -12.73 -6.99 28.44
C GLU A 96 -11.84 -6.86 29.68
N SER A 97 -12.18 -7.55 30.79
CA SER A 97 -11.40 -7.56 32.02
C SER A 97 -10.12 -8.39 31.95
N ASN A 98 -9.98 -9.29 30.97
CA ASN A 98 -8.79 -10.11 30.85
C ASN A 98 -7.65 -9.31 30.20
N PRO A 99 -6.39 -9.54 30.59
CA PRO A 99 -5.24 -8.85 29.98
C PRO A 99 -5.20 -9.05 28.47
N HIS A 100 -5.04 -7.96 27.73
CA HIS A 100 -4.88 -7.94 26.27
C HIS A 100 -3.98 -6.79 25.84
N ASP A 101 -3.38 -6.95 24.67
CA ASP A 101 -2.51 -5.92 24.09
C ASP A 101 -3.35 -4.90 23.31
N VAL A 102 -4.36 -5.37 22.57
CA VAL A 102 -5.10 -4.56 21.60
C VAL A 102 -6.60 -4.87 21.66
N VAL A 103 -7.43 -3.84 21.45
CA VAL A 103 -8.87 -4.01 21.21
C VAL A 103 -9.16 -3.91 19.72
N LEU A 104 -9.59 -5.00 19.09
CA LEU A 104 -10.11 -4.99 17.73
C LEU A 104 -11.62 -4.74 17.76
N LYS A 105 -12.04 -3.57 17.27
CA LYS A 105 -13.46 -3.24 17.11
C LYS A 105 -13.96 -3.68 15.74
N VAL A 106 -15.02 -4.48 15.72
CA VAL A 106 -15.66 -4.98 14.50
C VAL A 106 -17.12 -4.51 14.46
N ARG A 107 -17.43 -3.56 13.58
CA ARG A 107 -18.80 -3.06 13.42
C ARG A 107 -19.39 -3.56 12.13
N CYS A 108 -20.45 -4.36 12.21
CA CYS A 108 -21.16 -4.89 11.05
C CYS A 108 -22.57 -4.28 10.97
N ASP A 109 -22.86 -3.57 9.90
CA ASP A 109 -24.15 -2.93 9.67
C ASP A 109 -24.84 -3.58 8.43
N GLU A 110 -26.15 -3.86 8.50
CA GLU A 110 -26.98 -4.30 7.35
C GLU A 110 -27.03 -3.24 6.24
N ARG A 111 -27.01 -1.97 6.65
CA ARG A 111 -26.92 -0.83 5.74
C ARG A 111 -25.89 0.12 6.30
N LYS A 112 -24.87 0.45 5.52
CA LYS A 112 -23.87 1.43 5.92
C LYS A 112 -24.51 2.82 5.98
N PRO A 113 -24.72 3.43 7.17
CA PRO A 113 -25.09 4.83 7.23
C PRO A 113 -23.86 5.63 6.77
N TRP A 114 -24.04 6.46 5.76
CA TRP A 114 -23.02 7.28 5.08
C TRP A 114 -21.72 7.51 5.90
N ALA A 115 -20.62 6.93 5.45
CA ALA A 115 -19.28 7.20 5.99
C ALA A 115 -18.24 7.01 4.87
N GLY A 116 -18.06 8.08 4.08
CA GLY A 116 -16.86 8.27 3.27
C GLY A 116 -16.02 9.38 3.89
N ILE A 117 -14.70 9.19 3.95
CA ILE A 117 -13.75 10.21 4.40
C ILE A 117 -13.79 11.40 3.41
N ARG A 118 -13.59 12.63 3.92
CA ARG A 118 -13.48 13.85 3.09
C ARG A 118 -12.17 13.81 2.27
N LYS A 119 -12.11 14.60 1.20
CA LYS A 119 -11.08 14.63 0.13
C LYS A 119 -9.59 14.73 0.54
N SER A 120 -9.20 14.79 1.82
CA SER A 120 -7.78 14.99 2.19
C SER A 120 -6.93 13.72 2.26
N ASP A 121 -7.54 12.55 2.30
CA ASP A 121 -6.79 11.32 2.56
C ASP A 121 -6.71 10.54 1.24
N GLY A 122 -5.61 10.77 0.52
CA GLY A 122 -5.26 10.04 -0.68
C GLY A 122 -4.94 8.59 -0.34
N GLU A 123 -5.97 7.78 -0.13
CA GLU A 123 -5.82 6.34 -0.01
C GLU A 123 -6.05 5.69 -1.38
N ILE A 124 -4.98 5.07 -1.87
CA ILE A 124 -4.97 4.12 -2.97
C ILE A 124 -6.02 3.04 -2.68
N GLN A 125 -6.78 2.62 -3.68
CA GLN A 125 -7.81 1.57 -3.56
C GLN A 125 -7.19 0.21 -3.22
N GLN A 126 -6.73 0.03 -1.97
CA GLN A 126 -6.25 -1.25 -1.48
C GLN A 126 -7.44 -2.18 -1.21
N PRO A 127 -7.33 -3.50 -1.47
CA PRO A 127 -8.34 -4.46 -1.06
C PRO A 127 -8.63 -4.34 0.44
N GLY A 128 -9.90 -4.18 0.80
CA GLY A 128 -10.31 -3.92 2.20
C GLY A 128 -10.35 -2.44 2.60
N ALA A 129 -9.93 -1.49 1.75
CA ALA A 129 -10.10 -0.07 2.06
C ALA A 129 -11.60 0.30 2.12
N PRO A 130 -12.04 1.16 3.08
CA PRO A 130 -13.43 1.59 3.18
C PRO A 130 -13.94 2.25 1.89
N SER A 131 -15.05 1.76 1.31
CA SER A 131 -15.61 2.32 0.08
C SER A 131 -16.58 3.46 0.38
N ARG A 132 -16.44 4.54 -0.38
CA ARG A 132 -17.40 5.65 -0.37
C ARG A 132 -18.70 5.32 -1.12
N ASN A 133 -18.63 4.40 -2.07
CA ASN A 133 -19.73 4.09 -2.99
C ASN A 133 -20.57 2.91 -2.51
N TRP A 134 -20.02 2.05 -1.65
CA TRP A 134 -20.74 0.92 -1.08
C TRP A 134 -21.76 1.37 -0.04
N LYS A 135 -23.03 0.98 -0.23
CA LYS A 135 -24.14 1.27 0.68
C LYS A 135 -24.77 0.02 1.31
N GLY A 136 -24.35 -1.17 0.85
CA GLY A 136 -24.86 -2.43 1.35
C GLY A 136 -24.26 -2.87 2.68
N PRO A 137 -24.52 -4.13 3.07
CA PRO A 137 -23.98 -4.68 4.30
C PRO A 137 -22.46 -4.68 4.30
N ALA A 138 -21.87 -4.27 5.42
CA ALA A 138 -20.42 -4.25 5.57
C ALA A 138 -19.99 -4.38 7.03
N CYS A 139 -18.84 -5.02 7.26
CA CYS A 139 -18.11 -4.99 8.52
C CYS A 139 -16.92 -4.03 8.39
N ARG A 140 -16.82 -3.07 9.30
CA ARG A 140 -15.66 -2.19 9.46
C ARG A 140 -14.84 -2.62 10.66
N LEU A 141 -13.57 -2.86 10.44
CA LEU A 141 -12.59 -3.25 11.43
C LEU A 141 -11.65 -2.07 11.70
N SER A 142 -11.34 -1.85 12.97
CA SER A 142 -10.34 -0.89 13.44
C SER A 142 -9.78 -1.35 14.77
N TYR A 143 -8.51 -1.07 15.04
CA TYR A 143 -7.91 -1.43 16.32
C TYR A 143 -7.73 -0.21 17.23
N PHE A 144 -7.66 -0.48 18.53
CA PHE A 144 -7.34 0.49 19.58
C PHE A 144 -6.19 -0.08 20.42
N PHE A 145 -5.19 0.76 20.68
CA PHE A 145 -4.03 0.45 21.50
C PHE A 145 -3.83 1.62 22.49
N ASP A 146 -3.74 1.33 23.78
CA ASP A 146 -3.72 2.34 24.85
C ASP A 146 -4.85 3.39 24.70
N ASP A 147 -6.09 2.94 24.46
CA ASP A 147 -7.28 3.77 24.18
C ASP A 147 -7.20 4.69 22.94
N GLN A 148 -6.10 4.65 22.20
CA GLN A 148 -5.91 5.40 20.96
C GLN A 148 -6.31 4.54 19.76
N LYS A 149 -7.13 5.10 18.87
CA LYS A 149 -7.53 4.42 17.63
C LYS A 149 -6.34 4.36 16.67
N GLY A 150 -6.03 3.16 16.15
CA GLY A 150 -5.02 2.98 15.12
C GLY A 150 -5.40 3.60 13.76
N PRO A 151 -4.42 3.88 12.89
CA PRO A 151 -4.67 4.44 11.57
C PRO A 151 -5.31 3.42 10.61
N TRP A 152 -5.05 2.12 10.82
CA TRP A 152 -5.58 1.04 9.98
C TRP A 152 -7.10 0.92 10.06
N GLN A 153 -7.72 0.78 8.88
CA GLN A 153 -9.12 0.46 8.72
C GLN A 153 -9.29 -0.59 7.65
N TYR A 154 -10.21 -1.51 7.87
CA TYR A 154 -10.52 -2.57 6.93
C TYR A 154 -12.03 -2.75 6.79
N GLU A 155 -12.51 -2.98 5.60
CA GLU A 155 -13.91 -3.11 5.26
C GLU A 155 -14.17 -4.40 4.49
N ILE A 156 -14.97 -5.27 5.10
CA ILE A 156 -15.47 -6.51 4.53
C ILE A 156 -16.89 -6.26 4.06
N ARG A 157 -17.23 -6.74 2.87
CA ARG A 157 -18.51 -6.50 2.23
C ARG A 157 -19.18 -7.82 1.86
N THR A 158 -20.50 -7.79 1.79
CA THR A 158 -21.26 -8.87 1.15
C THR A 158 -21.12 -8.82 -0.38
N PRO A 159 -21.39 -9.92 -1.10
CA PRO A 159 -21.39 -9.94 -2.56
C PRO A 159 -22.60 -9.20 -3.17
N PHE A 160 -23.56 -8.79 -2.35
CA PHE A 160 -24.73 -8.01 -2.72
C PHE A 160 -24.77 -6.70 -1.95
N ASP A 161 -25.30 -5.66 -2.56
CA ASP A 161 -25.46 -4.33 -1.95
C ASP A 161 -26.85 -4.14 -1.32
N ASN A 162 -27.84 -4.96 -1.69
CA ASN A 162 -29.20 -4.92 -1.14
C ASN A 162 -29.58 -6.24 -0.45
N ALA A 163 -29.53 -6.25 0.89
CA ALA A 163 -29.87 -7.43 1.70
C ALA A 163 -31.32 -7.89 1.51
N TRP A 164 -32.26 -6.98 1.25
CA TRP A 164 -33.67 -7.31 1.08
C TRP A 164 -33.93 -8.11 -0.19
N GLU A 165 -33.37 -7.64 -1.31
CA GLU A 165 -33.49 -8.32 -2.60
C GLU A 165 -32.77 -9.68 -2.55
N ALA A 166 -31.57 -9.71 -1.99
CA ALA A 166 -30.79 -10.93 -1.87
C ALA A 166 -31.49 -11.97 -0.97
N ALA A 167 -32.02 -11.57 0.19
CA ALA A 167 -32.76 -12.46 1.09
C ALA A 167 -34.03 -13.01 0.41
N ARG A 168 -34.81 -12.16 -0.25
CA ARG A 168 -36.03 -12.57 -0.97
C ARG A 168 -35.72 -13.55 -2.10
N ALA A 169 -34.68 -13.27 -2.89
CA ALA A 169 -34.26 -14.14 -4.00
C ALA A 169 -33.83 -15.54 -3.51
N ASN A 170 -33.36 -15.65 -2.26
CA ASN A 170 -32.94 -16.89 -1.64
C ASN A 170 -33.98 -17.47 -0.66
N GLY A 171 -35.22 -16.96 -0.64
CA GLY A 171 -36.28 -17.45 0.24
C GLY A 171 -36.05 -17.22 1.74
N HIS A 172 -35.16 -16.30 2.11
CA HIS A 172 -34.84 -15.99 3.50
C HIS A 172 -35.76 -14.88 4.04
N GLY A 173 -36.45 -15.12 5.15
CA GLY A 173 -37.48 -14.22 5.69
C GLY A 173 -36.93 -13.00 6.45
N ASP A 174 -35.67 -13.05 6.90
CA ASP A 174 -35.02 -11.96 7.64
C ASP A 174 -33.79 -11.43 6.86
N PRO A 175 -33.89 -10.25 6.21
CA PRO A 175 -32.78 -9.64 5.48
C PRO A 175 -31.57 -9.29 6.35
N GLY A 176 -31.79 -8.85 7.60
CA GLY A 176 -30.72 -8.49 8.52
C GLY A 176 -29.94 -9.70 8.96
N GLN A 177 -30.62 -10.79 9.33
CA GLN A 177 -29.97 -12.06 9.65
C GLN A 177 -29.23 -12.64 8.43
N PHE A 178 -29.84 -12.58 7.24
CA PHE A 178 -29.21 -13.01 5.99
C PHE A 178 -27.92 -12.24 5.70
N ALA A 179 -27.94 -10.92 5.85
CA ALA A 179 -26.76 -10.07 5.69
C ALA A 179 -25.66 -10.42 6.71
N LEU A 180 -26.00 -10.58 7.99
CA LEU A 180 -25.04 -10.93 9.04
C LEU A 180 -24.41 -12.31 8.81
N GLN A 181 -25.17 -13.29 8.30
CA GLN A 181 -24.64 -14.60 7.92
C GLN A 181 -23.58 -14.50 6.83
N HIS A 182 -23.87 -13.74 5.76
CA HIS A 182 -22.91 -13.52 4.69
C HIS A 182 -21.69 -12.71 5.14
N LEU A 183 -21.87 -11.72 6.03
CA LEU A 183 -20.75 -10.97 6.61
C LEU A 183 -19.86 -11.84 7.51
N SER A 184 -20.45 -12.74 8.30
CA SER A 184 -19.70 -13.71 9.10
C SER A 184 -18.88 -14.67 8.22
N GLN A 185 -19.48 -15.16 7.13
CA GLN A 185 -18.74 -15.98 6.16
C GLN A 185 -17.59 -15.20 5.52
N ALA A 186 -17.85 -13.96 5.07
CA ALA A 186 -16.83 -13.11 4.48
C ALA A 186 -15.70 -12.78 5.47
N LEU A 187 -15.99 -12.67 6.77
CA LEU A 187 -14.97 -12.54 7.83
C LEU A 187 -14.08 -13.78 7.94
N ARG A 188 -14.65 -14.99 7.84
CA ARG A 188 -13.89 -16.26 7.91
C ARG A 188 -12.95 -16.44 6.72
N GLU A 189 -13.33 -15.92 5.56
CA GLU A 189 -12.57 -16.01 4.31
C GLU A 189 -11.58 -14.85 4.12
N SER A 190 -11.70 -13.77 4.89
CA SER A 190 -10.90 -12.55 4.73
C SER A 190 -9.48 -12.70 5.27
N ASP A 191 -8.51 -12.09 4.59
CA ASP A 191 -7.11 -12.02 5.00
C ASP A 191 -6.78 -10.89 5.98
N PHE A 192 -7.79 -10.24 6.56
CA PHE A 192 -7.58 -9.08 7.44
C PHE A 192 -6.57 -9.32 8.59
N PRO A 193 -6.41 -10.52 9.19
CA PRO A 193 -5.40 -10.69 10.23
C PRO A 193 -3.97 -10.57 9.70
N LEU A 194 -3.73 -10.96 8.45
CA LEU A 194 -2.43 -10.84 7.79
C LEU A 194 -2.14 -9.37 7.48
N ASP A 195 -3.14 -8.65 6.97
CA ASP A 195 -3.05 -7.20 6.74
C ASP A 195 -2.81 -6.45 8.06
N LEU A 196 -3.46 -6.86 9.16
CA LEU A 196 -3.27 -6.30 10.49
C LEU A 196 -1.86 -6.60 11.04
N ALA A 197 -1.37 -7.82 10.88
CA ALA A 197 -0.01 -8.19 11.26
C ALA A 197 1.04 -7.40 10.46
N ALA A 198 0.78 -7.13 9.18
CA ALA A 198 1.66 -6.32 8.34
C ALA A 198 1.65 -4.83 8.71
N GLU A 199 0.49 -4.29 9.08
CA GLU A 199 0.37 -2.95 9.67
C GLU A 199 1.24 -2.83 10.93
N TRP A 200 1.22 -3.85 11.79
CA TRP A 200 2.01 -3.90 13.02
C TRP A 200 3.47 -4.35 12.82
N LYS A 201 3.93 -4.54 11.57
CA LYS A 201 5.30 -4.95 11.25
C LYS A 201 5.74 -6.26 11.92
N GLN A 202 4.83 -7.23 12.04
CA GLN A 202 5.08 -8.50 12.72
C GLN A 202 5.82 -9.50 11.81
N ALA A 203 7.11 -9.25 11.58
CA ALA A 203 7.96 -10.11 10.74
C ALA A 203 7.95 -11.57 11.22
N GLU A 204 8.19 -11.80 12.52
CA GLU A 204 8.24 -13.16 13.09
C GLU A 204 7.00 -13.99 12.79
N ARG A 205 5.79 -13.42 13.03
CA ARG A 205 4.51 -14.11 12.81
C ARG A 205 4.28 -14.43 11.33
N LEU A 206 4.51 -13.46 10.45
CA LEU A 206 4.25 -13.65 9.04
C LEU A 206 5.30 -14.59 8.41
N SER A 207 6.55 -14.47 8.82
CA SER A 207 7.62 -15.37 8.40
C SER A 207 7.39 -16.81 8.86
N SER A 208 6.92 -17.03 10.09
CA SER A 208 6.60 -18.38 10.58
C SER A 208 5.47 -19.02 9.77
N LEU A 209 4.39 -18.28 9.50
CA LEU A 209 3.28 -18.75 8.67
C LEU A 209 3.71 -19.03 7.22
N LEU A 210 4.61 -18.20 6.68
CA LEU A 210 5.09 -18.34 5.30
C LEU A 210 5.85 -19.67 5.09
N ILE A 211 6.70 -20.06 6.04
CA ILE A 211 7.52 -21.27 5.92
C ILE A 211 6.85 -22.53 6.47
N ASP A 212 5.74 -22.40 7.20
CA ASP A 212 4.99 -23.54 7.72
C ASP A 212 4.43 -24.40 6.56
N PRO A 213 4.72 -25.72 6.53
CA PRO A 213 4.15 -26.63 5.55
C PRO A 213 2.62 -26.73 5.59
N GLN A 214 1.98 -26.50 6.73
CA GLN A 214 0.53 -26.61 6.91
C GLN A 214 -0.22 -25.37 6.40
N THR A 215 0.47 -24.24 6.25
CA THR A 215 -0.15 -23.02 5.72
C THR A 215 -0.52 -23.23 4.25
N ASP A 216 -1.77 -22.92 3.92
CA ASP A 216 -2.29 -23.04 2.58
C ASP A 216 -1.61 -22.07 1.60
N LYS A 217 -1.73 -22.40 0.31
CA LYS A 217 -1.10 -21.63 -0.77
C LYS A 217 -1.59 -20.18 -0.85
N ALA A 218 -2.88 -19.94 -0.64
CA ALA A 218 -3.45 -18.60 -0.74
C ALA A 218 -2.89 -17.70 0.37
N THR A 219 -2.82 -18.20 1.59
CA THR A 219 -2.20 -17.52 2.73
C THR A 219 -0.73 -17.21 2.46
N LYS A 220 0.05 -18.17 1.93
CA LYS A 220 1.46 -17.93 1.57
C LYS A 220 1.61 -16.81 0.53
N LEU A 221 0.82 -16.84 -0.55
CA LEU A 221 0.84 -15.80 -1.58
C LEU A 221 0.45 -14.43 -1.03
N LYS A 222 -0.54 -14.39 -0.12
CA LYS A 222 -0.93 -13.16 0.56
C LYS A 222 0.21 -12.60 1.41
N ILE A 223 0.91 -13.44 2.19
CA ILE A 223 2.08 -13.02 2.98
C ILE A 223 3.19 -12.47 2.07
N LEU A 224 3.46 -13.11 0.93
CA LEU A 224 4.45 -12.63 -0.04
C LEU A 224 4.10 -11.22 -0.57
N SER A 225 2.82 -10.96 -0.85
CA SER A 225 2.37 -9.61 -1.25
C SER A 225 2.51 -8.55 -0.15
N LEU A 226 2.60 -8.97 1.12
CA LEU A 226 2.75 -8.10 2.28
C LEU A 226 4.21 -7.85 2.68
N ALA A 227 5.17 -8.57 2.09
CA ALA A 227 6.57 -8.53 2.49
C ALA A 227 7.16 -7.11 2.54
N GLY A 228 6.85 -6.26 1.55
CA GLY A 228 7.31 -4.87 1.53
C GLY A 228 6.79 -3.99 2.67
N HIS A 229 5.66 -4.38 3.26
CA HIS A 229 5.14 -3.70 4.44
C HIS A 229 5.80 -4.22 5.72
N VAL A 230 6.60 -5.27 5.68
CA VAL A 230 7.17 -5.94 6.86
C VAL A 230 8.68 -6.12 6.69
N PRO A 231 9.45 -5.02 6.73
CA PRO A 231 10.88 -5.07 6.56
C PRO A 231 11.55 -5.75 7.76
N GLY A 232 12.66 -6.44 7.50
CA GLY A 232 13.49 -7.07 8.52
C GLY A 232 14.16 -8.35 8.03
N ASP A 233 15.26 -8.72 8.69
CA ASP A 233 16.09 -9.88 8.33
C ASP A 233 15.32 -11.21 8.43
N THR A 234 14.41 -11.34 9.40
CA THR A 234 13.56 -12.53 9.55
C THR A 234 12.73 -12.78 8.29
N MET A 235 12.10 -11.74 7.75
CA MET A 235 11.31 -11.85 6.52
C MET A 235 12.20 -12.13 5.31
N LEU A 236 13.35 -11.47 5.20
CA LEU A 236 14.33 -11.74 4.14
C LEU A 236 14.74 -13.23 4.12
N GLN A 237 15.07 -13.80 5.27
CA GLN A 237 15.42 -15.22 5.39
C GLN A 237 14.26 -16.14 5.04
N ALA A 238 13.03 -15.81 5.45
CA ALA A 238 11.84 -16.57 5.12
C ALA A 238 11.56 -16.58 3.61
N LEU A 239 11.73 -15.43 2.94
CA LEU A 239 11.61 -15.31 1.48
C LEU A 239 12.66 -16.16 0.75
N GLN A 240 13.91 -16.13 1.20
CA GLN A 240 14.98 -16.97 0.63
C GLN A 240 14.68 -18.46 0.77
N ARG A 241 14.12 -18.88 1.92
CA ARG A 241 13.74 -20.28 2.17
C ARG A 241 12.55 -20.72 1.30
N ILE A 242 11.45 -19.95 1.28
CA ILE A 242 10.27 -20.36 0.50
C ILE A 242 10.56 -20.33 -1.01
N ARG A 243 11.49 -19.49 -1.48
CA ARG A 243 11.92 -19.45 -2.88
C ARG A 243 12.46 -20.78 -3.39
N THR A 244 13.01 -21.64 -2.54
CA THR A 244 13.49 -22.97 -2.97
C THR A 244 12.34 -23.90 -3.38
N GLN A 245 11.10 -23.56 -3.04
CA GLN A 245 9.90 -24.24 -3.50
C GLN A 245 9.50 -23.65 -4.85
N VAL A 246 9.52 -24.48 -5.90
CA VAL A 246 9.28 -24.05 -7.30
C VAL A 246 8.02 -23.21 -7.45
N GLU A 247 6.95 -23.57 -6.74
CA GLU A 247 5.66 -22.86 -6.83
C GLU A 247 5.66 -21.45 -6.23
N PHE A 248 6.60 -21.12 -5.35
CA PHE A 248 6.73 -19.82 -4.70
C PHE A 248 7.99 -19.05 -5.14
N ALA A 249 8.84 -19.65 -5.99
CA ALA A 249 10.11 -19.08 -6.41
C ALA A 249 9.96 -17.67 -7.03
N THR A 250 9.07 -17.52 -8.02
CA THR A 250 8.84 -16.22 -8.67
C THR A 250 8.19 -15.21 -7.72
N PRO A 251 7.07 -15.52 -7.03
CA PRO A 251 6.46 -14.58 -6.07
C PRO A 251 7.41 -14.16 -4.94
N ALA A 252 8.23 -15.08 -4.41
CA ALA A 252 9.22 -14.77 -3.38
C ALA A 252 10.34 -13.86 -3.91
N THR A 253 10.76 -14.05 -5.16
CA THR A 253 11.77 -13.18 -5.81
C THR A 253 11.24 -11.77 -6.02
N VAL A 254 9.97 -11.62 -6.43
CA VAL A 254 9.31 -10.31 -6.50
C VAL A 254 9.18 -9.69 -5.10
N ALA A 255 8.80 -10.47 -4.09
CA ALA A 255 8.68 -10.01 -2.71
C ALA A 255 10.02 -9.49 -2.14
N LEU A 256 11.15 -10.08 -2.52
CA LEU A 256 12.49 -9.57 -2.16
C LEU A 256 12.72 -8.15 -2.70
N GLY A 257 12.21 -7.80 -3.88
CA GLY A 257 12.29 -6.43 -4.41
C GLY A 257 11.63 -5.40 -3.50
N PHE A 258 10.49 -5.76 -2.91
CA PHE A 258 9.78 -4.88 -1.97
C PHE A 258 10.47 -4.75 -0.60
N MET A 259 11.46 -5.60 -0.28
CA MET A 259 12.27 -5.46 0.93
C MET A 259 13.29 -4.32 0.84
N GLY A 260 13.52 -3.78 -0.36
CA GLY A 260 14.45 -2.67 -0.59
C GLY A 260 15.92 -3.10 -0.68
N GLU A 261 16.82 -2.16 -0.38
CA GLU A 261 18.27 -2.35 -0.50
C GLU A 261 18.85 -3.61 0.18
N PRO A 262 18.37 -4.05 1.36
CA PRO A 262 18.87 -5.28 1.99
C PRO A 262 18.74 -6.53 1.11
N ALA A 263 17.85 -6.54 0.12
CA ALA A 263 17.69 -7.66 -0.80
C ALA A 263 18.65 -7.63 -2.01
N ILE A 264 19.35 -6.52 -2.28
CA ILE A 264 20.24 -6.37 -3.45
C ILE A 264 21.23 -7.53 -3.58
N PRO A 265 22.00 -7.93 -2.54
CA PRO A 265 22.97 -9.02 -2.68
C PRO A 265 22.31 -10.35 -3.06
N THR A 266 21.12 -10.61 -2.52
CA THR A 266 20.36 -11.82 -2.85
C THR A 266 19.90 -11.78 -4.31
N LEU A 267 19.29 -10.67 -4.73
CA LEU A 267 18.75 -10.50 -6.08
C LEU A 267 19.85 -10.51 -7.15
N MET A 268 21.02 -9.93 -6.87
CA MET A 268 22.19 -10.01 -7.76
C MET A 268 22.61 -11.47 -8.02
N GLY A 269 22.62 -12.32 -6.99
CA GLY A 269 22.90 -13.74 -7.16
C GLY A 269 21.85 -14.47 -8.01
N LEU A 270 20.61 -13.98 -8.04
CA LEU A 270 19.51 -14.56 -8.82
C LEU A 270 19.53 -14.20 -10.30
N LEU A 271 20.37 -13.26 -10.72
CA LEU A 271 20.61 -12.99 -12.15
C LEU A 271 21.26 -14.17 -12.88
N SER A 272 21.84 -15.11 -12.14
CA SER A 272 22.44 -16.36 -12.66
C SER A 272 21.62 -17.60 -12.32
N ASP A 273 20.37 -17.46 -11.86
CA ASP A 273 19.49 -18.59 -11.53
C ASP A 273 19.17 -19.43 -12.79
N PRO A 274 19.13 -20.78 -12.72
CA PRO A 274 18.80 -21.61 -13.89
C PRO A 274 17.44 -21.31 -14.54
N SER A 275 16.48 -20.78 -13.80
CA SER A 275 15.16 -20.39 -14.35
C SER A 275 15.20 -18.98 -14.93
N MET A 276 14.86 -18.84 -16.21
CA MET A 276 14.74 -17.53 -16.86
C MET A 276 13.66 -16.65 -16.20
N GLU A 277 12.62 -17.25 -15.61
CA GLU A 277 11.58 -16.54 -14.88
C GLU A 277 12.14 -15.89 -13.61
N ILE A 278 13.06 -16.57 -12.92
CA ILE A 278 13.72 -16.04 -11.73
C ILE A 278 14.73 -14.96 -12.10
N GLN A 279 15.52 -15.15 -13.15
CA GLN A 279 16.42 -14.11 -13.65
C GLN A 279 15.66 -12.83 -14.00
N ALA A 280 14.55 -12.94 -14.74
CA ALA A 280 13.71 -11.81 -15.12
C ALA A 280 13.09 -11.13 -13.89
N ALA A 281 12.57 -11.91 -12.93
CA ALA A 281 12.02 -11.37 -11.69
C ALA A 281 13.08 -10.66 -10.84
N ALA A 282 14.30 -11.18 -10.81
CA ALA A 282 15.42 -10.57 -10.09
C ALA A 282 15.85 -9.24 -10.71
N ALA A 283 15.97 -9.17 -12.05
CA ALA A 283 16.25 -7.93 -12.76
C ALA A 283 15.15 -6.88 -12.54
N GLN A 284 13.88 -7.28 -12.64
CA GLN A 284 12.75 -6.41 -12.35
C GLN A 284 12.81 -5.85 -10.91
N ALA A 285 13.03 -6.73 -9.93
CA ALA A 285 13.11 -6.38 -8.52
C ALA A 285 14.26 -5.41 -8.22
N LEU A 286 15.45 -5.63 -8.80
CA LEU A 286 16.58 -4.70 -8.71
C LEU A 286 16.23 -3.33 -9.29
N GLY A 287 15.58 -3.29 -10.46
CA GLY A 287 15.12 -2.05 -11.08
C GLY A 287 14.09 -1.30 -10.24
N GLU A 288 13.20 -2.01 -9.53
CA GLU A 288 12.26 -1.39 -8.58
C GLU A 288 13.00 -0.82 -7.37
N ILE A 289 13.98 -1.53 -6.82
CA ILE A 289 14.82 -1.00 -5.74
C ILE A 289 15.55 0.27 -6.20
N GLY A 290 16.17 0.24 -7.38
CA GLY A 290 16.88 1.38 -7.95
C GLY A 290 15.97 2.58 -8.21
N ALA A 291 14.75 2.36 -8.71
CA ALA A 291 13.75 3.43 -8.90
C ALA A 291 13.35 4.13 -7.60
N HIS A 292 13.27 3.40 -6.48
CA HIS A 292 12.85 3.96 -5.19
C HIS A 292 14.01 4.54 -4.38
N SER A 293 15.19 3.92 -4.43
CA SER A 293 16.37 4.30 -3.62
C SER A 293 17.36 5.20 -4.36
N GLY A 294 17.40 5.16 -5.69
CA GLY A 294 18.47 5.75 -6.48
C GLY A 294 19.80 5.00 -6.36
N ASN A 295 19.79 3.76 -5.84
CA ASN A 295 21.01 3.00 -5.62
C ASN A 295 21.61 2.51 -6.94
N VAL A 296 22.65 3.21 -7.40
CA VAL A 296 23.37 2.93 -8.65
C VAL A 296 24.29 1.70 -8.57
N GLU A 297 24.51 1.10 -7.39
CA GLU A 297 25.36 -0.09 -7.24
C GLU A 297 24.76 -1.34 -7.92
N ILE A 298 23.47 -1.31 -8.24
CA ILE A 298 22.81 -2.38 -9.01
C ILE A 298 23.23 -2.39 -10.49
N LEU A 299 23.77 -1.27 -11.00
CA LEU A 299 24.01 -1.09 -12.43
C LEU A 299 25.15 -1.96 -12.98
N PRO A 300 26.36 -2.03 -12.37
CA PRO A 300 27.44 -2.83 -12.93
C PRO A 300 27.08 -4.33 -13.12
N PRO A 301 26.43 -5.02 -12.16
CA PRO A 301 25.96 -6.39 -12.36
C PRO A 301 24.91 -6.53 -13.47
N LEU A 302 23.97 -5.59 -13.56
CA LEU A 302 22.94 -5.59 -14.61
C LEU A 302 23.58 -5.39 -16.00
N LEU A 303 24.53 -4.46 -16.13
CA LEU A 303 25.28 -4.22 -17.36
C LEU A 303 26.11 -5.45 -17.77
N ALA A 304 26.82 -6.06 -16.82
CA ALA A 304 27.57 -7.29 -17.09
C ALA A 304 26.64 -8.42 -17.57
N LYS A 305 25.48 -8.60 -16.92
CA LYS A 305 24.49 -9.60 -17.33
C LYS A 305 23.88 -9.31 -18.70
N MET A 306 23.67 -8.04 -19.05
CA MET A 306 23.18 -7.64 -20.37
C MET A 306 24.12 -8.04 -21.52
N GLU A 307 25.44 -8.02 -21.26
CA GLU A 307 26.47 -8.35 -22.24
C GLU A 307 26.75 -9.85 -22.38
N GLU A 308 26.23 -10.68 -21.47
CA GLU A 308 26.39 -12.13 -21.57
C GLU A 308 25.77 -12.68 -22.86
N PRO A 309 26.42 -13.67 -23.50
CA PRO A 309 25.86 -14.34 -24.66
C PRO A 309 24.62 -15.16 -24.26
N ASP A 310 23.71 -15.36 -25.21
CA ASP A 310 22.54 -16.26 -25.10
C ASP A 310 21.57 -15.97 -23.93
N VAL A 311 21.59 -14.74 -23.40
CA VAL A 311 20.59 -14.32 -22.41
C VAL A 311 19.22 -14.24 -23.08
N HIS A 312 18.24 -14.92 -22.49
CA HIS A 312 16.88 -14.97 -23.01
C HIS A 312 16.29 -13.55 -23.17
N LEU A 313 15.62 -13.27 -24.29
CA LEU A 313 15.13 -11.92 -24.65
C LEU A 313 14.30 -11.28 -23.52
N ARG A 314 13.46 -12.06 -22.85
CA ARG A 314 12.68 -11.60 -21.69
C ARG A 314 13.56 -11.09 -20.53
N VAL A 315 14.66 -11.77 -20.23
CA VAL A 315 15.60 -11.38 -19.17
C VAL A 315 16.33 -10.10 -19.59
N GLN A 316 16.80 -10.01 -20.85
CA GLN A 316 17.41 -8.78 -21.39
C GLN A 316 16.46 -7.58 -21.27
N THR A 317 15.18 -7.76 -21.60
CA THR A 317 14.17 -6.71 -21.49
C THR A 317 14.03 -6.19 -20.07
N GLU A 318 13.99 -7.08 -19.07
CA GLU A 318 13.89 -6.65 -17.67
C GLU A 318 15.18 -6.00 -17.16
N ILE A 319 16.35 -6.47 -17.59
CA ILE A 319 17.65 -5.83 -17.28
C ILE A 319 17.68 -4.41 -17.83
N VAL A 320 17.33 -4.22 -19.10
CA VAL A 320 17.31 -2.90 -19.75
C VAL A 320 16.33 -1.97 -19.04
N ARG A 321 15.11 -2.45 -18.74
CA ARG A 321 14.13 -1.67 -17.96
C ARG A 321 14.66 -1.30 -16.59
N ALA A 322 15.37 -2.20 -15.90
CA ALA A 322 15.95 -1.93 -14.60
C ALA A 322 17.03 -0.84 -14.65
N ILE A 323 17.86 -0.84 -15.69
CA ILE A 323 18.84 0.21 -15.97
C ILE A 323 18.12 1.55 -16.22
N GLY A 324 17.10 1.58 -17.07
CA GLY A 324 16.32 2.81 -17.34
C GLY A 324 15.56 3.35 -16.12
N LYS A 325 15.12 2.47 -15.21
CA LYS A 325 14.51 2.84 -13.92
C LYS A 325 15.50 3.46 -12.93
N THR A 326 16.81 3.33 -13.19
CA THR A 326 17.88 3.87 -12.34
C THR A 326 18.82 4.72 -13.20
N PRO A 327 18.37 5.90 -13.67
CA PRO A 327 19.11 6.69 -14.64
C PRO A 327 20.50 7.08 -14.15
N ASP A 328 21.53 6.65 -14.86
CA ASP A 328 22.92 7.01 -14.63
C ASP A 328 23.62 7.12 -15.98
N LEU A 329 24.30 8.25 -16.21
CA LEU A 329 24.97 8.53 -17.49
C LEU A 329 26.05 7.49 -17.83
N ARG A 330 26.63 6.80 -16.83
CA ARG A 330 27.63 5.73 -17.06
C ARG A 330 27.01 4.50 -17.74
N SER A 331 25.69 4.34 -17.67
CA SER A 331 24.98 3.26 -18.35
C SER A 331 24.65 3.59 -19.81
N LEU A 332 24.82 4.84 -20.25
CA LEU A 332 24.41 5.27 -21.59
C LEU A 332 25.23 4.60 -22.69
N GLU A 333 26.56 4.70 -22.63
CA GLU A 333 27.44 4.11 -23.64
C GLU A 333 27.27 2.58 -23.76
N PRO A 334 27.26 1.79 -22.67
CA PRO A 334 26.93 0.36 -22.74
C PRO A 334 25.57 0.08 -23.39
N LEU A 335 24.55 0.91 -23.08
CA LEU A 335 23.20 0.73 -23.61
C LEU A 335 23.12 1.09 -25.10
N GLU A 336 23.85 2.10 -25.57
CA GLU A 336 23.96 2.45 -26.99
C GLU A 336 24.62 1.32 -27.80
N GLN A 337 25.70 0.73 -27.27
CA GLN A 337 26.36 -0.41 -27.90
C GLN A 337 25.43 -1.64 -27.96
N PHE A 338 24.64 -1.87 -26.90
CA PHE A 338 23.63 -2.91 -26.88
C PHE A 338 22.49 -2.64 -27.86
N ALA A 339 22.02 -1.38 -27.93
CA ALA A 339 20.99 -0.94 -28.86
C ALA A 339 21.38 -1.24 -30.31
N LEU A 340 22.62 -0.95 -30.70
CA LEU A 340 23.12 -1.24 -32.05
C LEU A 340 23.00 -2.74 -32.38
N LYS A 341 23.34 -3.64 -31.44
CA LYS A 341 23.20 -5.10 -31.64
C LYS A 341 21.73 -5.51 -31.80
N VAL A 342 20.86 -4.98 -30.95
CA VAL A 342 19.41 -5.28 -30.95
C VAL A 342 18.70 -4.80 -32.23
N TRP A 343 19.06 -3.63 -32.73
CA TRP A 343 18.45 -3.05 -33.93
C TRP A 343 19.00 -3.62 -35.23
N THR A 344 20.28 -4.03 -35.26
CA THR A 344 20.88 -4.68 -36.43
C THR A 344 20.44 -6.14 -36.59
N ALA A 345 20.03 -6.80 -35.49
CA ALA A 345 19.47 -8.15 -35.54
C ALA A 345 18.14 -8.18 -36.34
N ARG A 346 18.10 -8.94 -37.44
CA ARG A 346 16.87 -9.14 -38.22
C ARG A 346 15.97 -10.16 -37.51
N SER A 347 15.03 -9.67 -36.71
CA SER A 347 14.01 -10.50 -36.04
C SER A 347 12.67 -9.79 -35.98
N ASN A 348 11.60 -10.56 -36.21
CA ASN A 348 10.20 -10.16 -36.06
C ASN A 348 9.57 -10.76 -34.79
N ASP A 349 10.38 -11.36 -33.90
CA ASP A 349 9.90 -11.89 -32.62
C ASP A 349 9.24 -10.76 -31.79
N PRO A 350 8.01 -10.96 -31.26
CA PRO A 350 7.38 -10.00 -30.37
C PRO A 350 8.25 -9.59 -29.17
N LEU A 351 9.01 -10.53 -28.58
CA LEU A 351 9.92 -10.25 -27.47
C LEU A 351 11.09 -9.36 -27.90
N MET A 352 11.54 -9.50 -29.15
CA MET A 352 12.55 -8.61 -29.70
C MET A 352 12.01 -7.18 -29.87
N GLN A 353 10.74 -7.02 -30.27
CA GLN A 353 10.13 -5.69 -30.35
C GLN A 353 9.95 -5.06 -28.95
N GLU A 354 9.60 -5.87 -27.94
CA GLU A 354 9.53 -5.38 -26.57
C GLU A 354 10.90 -4.96 -26.02
N LEU A 355 11.97 -5.70 -26.35
CA LEU A 355 13.33 -5.33 -25.99
C LEU A 355 13.74 -3.99 -26.64
N ARG A 356 13.45 -3.81 -27.94
CA ARG A 356 13.70 -2.53 -28.64
C ARG A 356 13.01 -1.35 -27.97
N LYS A 357 11.72 -1.48 -27.67
CA LYS A 357 10.98 -0.44 -26.94
C LYS A 357 11.57 -0.16 -25.56
N ALA A 358 12.02 -1.20 -24.86
CA ALA A 358 12.66 -1.05 -23.55
C ALA A 358 13.99 -0.31 -23.65
N VAL A 359 14.79 -0.59 -24.68
CA VAL A 359 16.06 0.11 -24.95
C VAL A 359 15.79 1.60 -25.22
N ASP A 360 14.89 1.92 -26.14
CA ASP A 360 14.55 3.32 -26.48
C ASP A 360 14.04 4.07 -25.24
N TRP A 361 13.12 3.45 -24.48
CA TRP A 361 12.61 4.03 -23.23
C TRP A 361 13.72 4.27 -22.21
N SER A 362 14.63 3.31 -22.03
CA SER A 362 15.71 3.41 -21.03
C SER A 362 16.75 4.45 -21.41
N MET A 363 17.11 4.54 -22.69
CA MET A 363 17.97 5.61 -23.20
C MET A 363 17.33 6.98 -22.98
N TRP A 364 16.02 7.11 -23.24
CA TRP A 364 15.28 8.35 -22.97
C TRP A 364 15.27 8.72 -21.49
N GLN A 365 15.12 7.75 -20.57
CA GLN A 365 15.20 8.04 -19.13
C GLN A 365 16.58 8.55 -18.71
N ILE A 366 17.65 8.03 -19.30
CA ILE A 366 19.04 8.39 -18.97
C ILE A 366 19.44 9.73 -19.57
N ASN A 367 19.07 9.99 -20.83
CA ASN A 367 19.37 11.23 -21.53
C ASN A 367 18.16 11.72 -22.35
N PRO A 368 17.20 12.42 -21.71
CA PRO A 368 16.03 12.95 -22.41
C PRO A 368 16.35 14.01 -23.48
N THR A 369 17.47 14.73 -23.30
CA THR A 369 17.89 15.84 -24.18
C THR A 369 18.53 15.39 -25.49
N ALA A 370 18.89 14.11 -25.62
CA ALA A 370 19.47 13.59 -26.86
C ALA A 370 18.57 13.74 -28.10
N HIS A 371 17.26 13.94 -27.91
CA HIS A 371 16.28 14.10 -29.00
C HIS A 371 15.83 15.55 -29.24
N THR A 372 16.34 16.54 -28.49
CA THR A 372 15.94 17.96 -28.65
C THR A 372 16.95 18.82 -29.40
N ASP A 373 18.12 18.26 -29.72
CA ASP A 373 19.25 19.00 -30.33
C ASP A 373 19.40 18.78 -31.85
N GLU A 374 18.39 18.19 -32.51
CA GLU A 374 18.21 18.16 -33.98
C GLU A 374 17.07 19.10 -34.40
#